data_AF-A0A7S1CYK6-F1
#
_entry.id   AF-A0A7S1CYK6-F1
#
_cell.length_a   1.000
_cell.length_b   1.000
_cell.length_c   1.000
_cell.angle_alpha   90.00
_cell.angle_beta   90.00
_cell.angle_gamma   90.00
#
_symmetry.space_group_name_H-M   'P 1'
#
loop_
_entity.id
_entity.type
_entity.pdbx_description
1 polymer ?
#
loop_
_entity_poly.entity_id
_entity_poly.type
_entity_poly.pdbx_seq_one_letter_code
_entity_poly.pdbx_strand_id
1 'polypeptide(L)'
;SGGGGGGAVNDGALRLVGGLIPTQNLTWPQWRRRVLWVSQDRPATEATPMKLFEELTHYTTHEQYQQEQQQQEQEESSLLQQQQQQQQQQQQQQNQHHRRRMDPVEYCALWGLDGSVLDRPWPQLSGGEAQRASLAIALSLDPEVLLLDEVTSALDQATTLLVEETLRTIQIPIVMVTHNQDQLQRFCTHHLDLTPSSSST
;
A
#
# COMPACT_ATOMS: atom_id res chain seq x y z
N SER A 1 35.86 -6.42 7.78
CA SER A 1 34.98 -6.55 8.95
C SER A 1 33.93 -5.45 8.82
N GLY A 2 32.80 -5.72 8.14
CA GLY A 2 31.60 -6.36 8.71
C GLY A 2 30.84 -5.28 9.50
N GLY A 3 29.60 -4.90 9.25
CA GLY A 3 28.48 -5.38 8.45
C GLY A 3 27.24 -4.63 8.98
N GLY A 4 26.21 -4.43 8.18
CA GLY A 4 24.99 -3.75 8.65
C GLY A 4 24.08 -3.31 7.51
N GLY A 5 23.61 -4.27 6.71
CA GLY A 5 22.62 -4.04 5.67
C GLY A 5 21.25 -3.78 6.28
N GLY A 6 20.77 -2.55 6.17
CA GLY A 6 19.35 -2.22 6.25
C GLY A 6 18.74 -2.36 4.86
N GLY A 7 18.26 -3.56 4.55
CA GLY A 7 17.57 -3.84 3.30
C GLY A 7 16.20 -3.18 3.29
N ALA A 8 16.13 -1.92 2.87
CA ALA A 8 14.92 -1.45 2.19
C ALA A 8 14.75 -2.37 0.97
N VAL A 9 13.57 -2.99 0.81
CA VAL A 9 13.25 -3.75 -0.40
C VAL A 9 13.17 -2.73 -1.54
N ASN A 10 14.31 -2.52 -2.20
CA ASN A 10 14.60 -1.33 -3.00
C ASN A 10 14.18 -1.50 -4.47
N ASP A 11 13.16 -2.32 -4.71
CA ASP A 11 12.94 -2.92 -6.03
C ASP A 11 11.68 -2.41 -6.69
N GLY A 12 11.70 -1.10 -7.00
CA GLY A 12 10.98 -0.42 -8.10
C GLY A 12 9.44 -0.40 -8.13
N ALA A 13 8.75 -1.38 -7.55
CA ALA A 13 7.42 -1.76 -8.01
C ALA A 13 6.30 -1.62 -6.97
N LEU A 14 6.64 -1.79 -5.70
CA LEU A 14 5.79 -1.45 -4.59
C LEU A 14 6.67 -0.75 -3.56
N ARG A 15 6.50 0.57 -3.43
CA ARG A 15 7.16 1.30 -2.34
C ARG A 15 6.12 1.67 -1.31
N LEU A 16 6.39 1.29 -0.07
CA LEU A 16 5.85 2.05 1.04
C LEU A 16 6.50 3.43 0.96
N VAL A 17 5.74 4.46 0.57
CA VAL A 17 6.25 5.84 0.53
C VAL A 17 6.25 6.37 1.97
N GLY A 18 7.16 5.79 2.75
CA GLY A 18 7.71 6.32 3.99
C GLY A 18 9.23 6.47 3.90
N GLY A 19 9.80 6.48 2.68
CA GLY A 19 11.23 6.26 2.46
C GLY A 19 11.83 6.93 1.22
N LEU A 20 11.46 8.18 0.91
CA LEU A 20 12.52 9.07 0.40
C LEU A 20 13.47 9.25 1.58
N ILE A 21 14.71 8.76 1.49
CA ILE A 21 15.77 9.23 2.39
C ILE A 21 15.77 10.75 2.20
N PRO A 22 15.42 11.55 3.21
CA PRO A 22 15.60 12.99 3.10
C PRO A 22 17.10 13.17 2.88
N THR A 23 17.48 13.67 1.72
CA THR A 23 18.84 14.16 1.49
C THR A 23 19.01 15.37 2.39
N GLN A 24 19.44 15.10 3.63
CA GLN A 24 19.77 16.01 4.72
C GLN A 24 18.65 16.97 5.17
N ASN A 25 18.29 16.88 6.46
CA ASN A 25 17.47 17.84 7.22
C ASN A 25 15.96 17.95 6.94
N LEU A 26 15.26 16.84 6.71
CA LEU A 26 13.80 16.80 6.93
C LEU A 26 13.42 15.73 7.97
N THR A 27 12.65 16.11 8.98
CA THR A 27 11.99 15.20 9.91
C THR A 27 10.59 14.88 9.39
N TRP A 28 10.30 13.58 9.22
CA TRP A 28 8.99 13.12 8.76
C TRP A 28 7.98 13.11 9.92
N PRO A 29 6.77 13.66 9.75
CA PRO A 29 5.73 13.57 10.77
C PRO A 29 4.97 12.22 10.69
N GLN A 30 4.49 11.72 11.84
CA GLN A 30 3.96 10.35 11.98
C GLN A 30 2.69 10.05 11.17
N TRP A 31 1.95 11.07 10.74
CA TRP A 31 0.69 10.95 9.98
C TRP A 31 0.89 10.66 8.48
N ARG A 32 2.13 10.63 7.96
CA ARG A 32 2.42 10.31 6.55
C ARG A 32 2.73 8.83 6.29
N ARG A 33 2.51 7.94 7.27
CA ARG A 33 3.09 6.58 7.30
C ARG A 33 2.34 5.49 6.54
N ARG A 34 1.22 5.82 5.86
CA ARG A 34 0.44 4.85 5.08
C ARG A 34 0.19 5.30 3.63
N VAL A 35 1.16 5.98 3.03
CA VAL A 35 1.15 6.25 1.58
C VAL A 35 1.80 5.06 0.87
N LEU A 36 1.04 4.34 0.05
CA LEU A 36 1.57 3.26 -0.77
C LEU A 36 1.66 3.70 -2.22
N TRP A 37 2.79 3.41 -2.85
CA TRP A 37 2.99 3.60 -4.27
C TRP A 37 3.12 2.25 -4.97
N VAL A 38 2.24 2.04 -5.95
CA VAL A 38 2.27 0.91 -6.86
C VAL A 38 2.76 1.42 -8.21
N SER A 39 3.88 0.88 -8.66
CA SER A 39 4.48 1.23 -9.95
C SER A 39 3.82 0.48 -11.10
N GLN A 40 4.05 0.95 -12.31
CA GLN A 40 3.74 0.22 -13.54
C GLN A 40 4.59 -1.05 -13.66
N ASP A 41 5.84 -0.96 -13.22
CA ASP A 41 6.83 -2.04 -13.29
C ASP A 41 6.60 -3.10 -12.20
N ARG A 42 6.96 -4.34 -12.50
CA ARG A 42 6.99 -5.44 -11.52
C ARG A 42 8.25 -5.39 -10.66
N PRO A 43 8.22 -5.91 -9.42
CA PRO A 43 9.40 -5.97 -8.57
C PRO A 43 10.52 -6.78 -9.24
N ALA A 44 11.76 -6.28 -9.25
CA ALA A 44 12.89 -6.96 -9.89
C ALA A 44 13.56 -8.01 -8.98
N THR A 45 12.74 -8.73 -8.21
CA THR A 45 13.17 -9.72 -7.21
C THR A 45 12.69 -11.11 -7.60
N GLU A 46 13.46 -12.13 -7.23
CA GLU A 46 13.09 -13.55 -7.38
C GLU A 46 12.08 -14.02 -6.32
N ALA A 47 11.69 -13.14 -5.38
CA ALA A 47 10.67 -13.43 -4.39
C ALA A 47 9.28 -13.63 -5.02
N THR A 48 8.34 -14.12 -4.22
CA THR A 48 6.93 -14.23 -4.60
C THR A 48 6.15 -13.01 -4.10
N PRO A 49 5.00 -12.68 -4.71
CA PRO A 49 4.09 -11.68 -4.16
C PRO A 49 3.72 -11.92 -2.69
N MET A 50 3.41 -13.17 -2.32
CA MET A 50 3.07 -13.50 -0.93
C MET A 50 4.24 -13.23 0.00
N LYS A 51 5.47 -13.54 -0.42
CA LYS A 51 6.65 -13.25 0.39
C LYS A 51 6.86 -11.76 0.62
N LEU A 52 6.63 -10.94 -0.41
CA LEU A 52 6.68 -9.49 -0.30
C LEU A 52 5.60 -8.96 0.66
N PHE A 53 4.38 -9.50 0.60
CA PHE A 53 3.31 -9.13 1.52
C PHE A 53 3.63 -9.48 2.98
N GLU A 54 4.16 -10.68 3.22
CA GLU A 54 4.66 -11.08 4.54
C GLU A 54 5.73 -10.11 5.04
N GLU A 55 6.73 -9.77 4.24
CA GLU A 55 7.78 -8.84 4.65
C GLU A 55 7.21 -7.47 5.02
N LEU A 56 6.33 -6.90 4.19
CA LEU A 56 5.71 -5.60 4.43
C LEU A 56 4.78 -5.57 5.64
N THR A 57 4.03 -6.66 5.89
CA THR A 57 3.17 -6.78 7.08
C THR A 57 4.00 -6.87 8.36
N HIS A 58 5.15 -7.55 8.35
CA HIS A 58 6.05 -7.63 9.50
C HIS A 58 6.68 -6.27 9.84
N TYR A 59 7.11 -5.49 8.85
CA TYR A 59 7.63 -4.13 9.07
C TYR A 59 6.60 -3.22 9.73
N THR A 60 5.35 -3.29 9.25
CA THR A 60 4.23 -2.51 9.79
C THR A 60 3.97 -2.85 11.26
N THR A 61 4.14 -4.10 11.64
CA THR A 61 3.86 -4.59 13.01
C THR A 61 5.01 -4.29 13.99
N HIS A 62 6.27 -4.37 13.55
CA HIS A 62 7.42 -4.14 14.43
C HIS A 62 7.56 -2.68 14.90
N GLU A 63 7.26 -1.70 14.05
CA GLU A 63 7.25 -0.29 14.47
C GLU A 63 6.13 -0.02 15.48
N GLN A 64 4.94 -0.57 15.26
CA GLN A 64 3.82 -0.44 16.20
C GLN A 64 4.20 -0.98 17.58
N TYR A 65 4.79 -2.18 17.64
CA TYR A 65 5.23 -2.76 18.91
C TYR A 65 6.32 -1.92 19.60
N GLN A 66 7.31 -1.41 18.87
CA GLN A 66 8.37 -0.59 19.47
C GLN A 66 7.85 0.76 19.99
N GLN A 67 6.90 1.38 19.29
CA GLN A 67 6.25 2.60 19.73
C GLN A 67 5.35 2.36 20.94
N GLU A 68 4.60 1.25 20.96
CA GLU A 68 3.79 0.82 22.10
C GLU A 68 4.67 0.54 23.33
N GLN A 69 5.83 -0.08 23.19
CA GLN A 69 6.75 -0.33 24.31
C GLN A 69 7.38 0.97 24.86
N GLN A 70 7.76 1.91 23.99
CA GLN A 70 8.32 3.20 24.42
C GLN A 70 7.27 4.14 25.04
N GLN A 71 6.03 4.10 24.54
CA GLN A 71 4.90 4.77 25.19
C GLN A 71 4.50 4.08 26.49
N GLN A 72 4.49 2.74 26.53
CA GLN A 72 4.20 1.95 27.73
C GLN A 72 5.19 2.27 28.85
N GLU A 73 6.50 2.32 28.63
CA GLU A 73 7.49 2.65 29.69
C GLU A 73 7.34 4.09 30.25
N GLN A 74 6.84 5.04 29.44
CA GLN A 74 6.66 6.44 29.85
C GLN A 74 5.28 6.71 30.49
N GLU A 75 4.24 5.98 30.08
CA GLU A 75 2.89 6.04 30.64
C GLU A 75 2.71 5.06 31.83
N GLU A 76 3.59 4.06 31.96
CA GLU A 76 3.57 2.97 32.97
C GLU A 76 3.52 3.47 34.40
N SER A 77 4.15 4.60 34.68
CA SER A 77 4.31 5.03 36.06
C SER A 77 3.13 5.82 36.62
N SER A 78 2.18 6.33 35.82
CA SER A 78 1.22 7.31 36.35
C SER A 78 -0.23 7.22 35.87
N LEU A 79 -0.52 6.63 34.72
CA LEU A 79 -1.88 6.60 34.13
C LEU A 79 -2.42 5.18 33.89
N LEU A 80 -1.52 4.20 33.96
CA LEU A 80 -1.78 2.79 33.67
C LEU A 80 -2.96 2.21 34.41
N GLN A 81 -3.12 2.58 35.67
CA GLN A 81 -4.10 1.92 36.52
C GLN A 81 -5.51 2.46 36.33
N GLN A 82 -5.66 3.74 35.94
CA GLN A 82 -6.97 4.37 35.82
C GLN A 82 -7.53 4.28 34.39
N GLN A 83 -6.66 4.22 33.39
CA GLN A 83 -7.06 4.15 31.98
C GLN A 83 -7.35 2.71 31.52
N GLN A 84 -6.69 1.69 32.08
CA GLN A 84 -6.95 0.27 31.76
C GLN A 84 -8.44 -0.11 31.90
N GLN A 85 -9.12 0.44 32.89
CA GLN A 85 -10.53 0.16 33.17
C GLN A 85 -11.51 0.84 32.19
N GLN A 86 -11.12 1.99 31.61
CA GLN A 86 -11.89 2.69 30.56
C GLN A 86 -11.57 2.14 29.16
N GLN A 87 -10.31 1.75 28.94
CA GLN A 87 -9.86 1.11 27.71
C GLN A 87 -10.49 -0.24 27.48
N GLN A 88 -10.68 -1.11 28.47
CA GLN A 88 -11.37 -2.40 28.21
C GLN A 88 -12.79 -2.22 27.64
N GLN A 89 -13.52 -1.18 28.08
CA GLN A 89 -14.85 -0.86 27.54
C GLN A 89 -14.79 -0.22 26.16
N GLN A 90 -13.81 0.65 25.88
CA GLN A 90 -13.59 1.18 24.52
C GLN A 90 -13.05 0.13 23.55
N GLN A 91 -12.23 -0.81 24.01
CA GLN A 91 -11.63 -1.88 23.22
C GLN A 91 -12.70 -2.87 22.74
N GLN A 92 -13.76 -3.10 23.54
CA GLN A 92 -14.95 -3.83 23.08
C GLN A 92 -15.76 -3.07 22.00
N GLN A 93 -15.77 -1.73 22.00
CA GLN A 93 -16.43 -0.91 20.97
C GLN A 93 -15.55 -0.68 19.72
N GLN A 94 -14.23 -0.56 19.87
CA GLN A 94 -13.28 -0.41 18.76
C GLN A 94 -13.04 -1.73 18.02
N ASN A 95 -13.16 -2.88 18.71
CA ASN A 95 -13.21 -4.19 18.05
C ASN A 95 -14.40 -4.32 17.08
N GLN A 96 -15.45 -3.50 17.21
CA GLN A 96 -16.57 -3.46 16.26
C GLN A 96 -16.26 -2.64 14.98
N HIS A 97 -15.18 -1.85 14.95
CA HIS A 97 -14.80 -1.01 13.80
C HIS A 97 -13.58 -1.49 13.02
N HIS A 98 -13.04 -2.68 13.32
CA HIS A 98 -12.08 -3.33 12.44
C HIS A 98 -12.80 -3.66 11.13
N ARG A 99 -12.71 -2.75 10.15
CA ARG A 99 -12.98 -3.08 8.74
C ARG A 99 -12.16 -4.33 8.47
N ARG A 100 -12.83 -5.46 8.22
CA ARG A 100 -12.17 -6.71 7.85
C ARG A 100 -11.18 -6.38 6.72
N ARG A 101 -9.89 -6.48 7.01
CA ARG A 101 -8.85 -6.32 6.00
C ARG A 101 -8.96 -7.51 5.06
N MET A 102 -9.20 -7.22 3.80
CA MET A 102 -9.22 -8.21 2.75
C MET A 102 -7.78 -8.65 2.47
N ASP A 103 -7.54 -9.96 2.38
CA ASP A 103 -6.24 -10.56 2.09
C ASP A 103 -5.90 -10.40 0.59
N PRO A 104 -4.62 -10.38 0.17
CA PRO A 104 -4.26 -10.32 -1.24
C PRO A 104 -4.94 -11.39 -2.10
N VAL A 105 -5.15 -12.61 -1.56
CA VAL A 105 -5.84 -13.70 -2.24
C VAL A 105 -7.30 -13.34 -2.53
N GLU A 106 -7.98 -12.68 -1.59
CA GLU A 106 -9.38 -12.27 -1.74
C GLU A 106 -9.50 -11.19 -2.84
N TYR A 107 -8.60 -10.20 -2.88
CA TYR A 107 -8.55 -9.22 -3.98
C TYR A 107 -8.25 -9.86 -5.33
N CYS A 108 -7.31 -10.82 -5.38
CA CYS A 108 -7.00 -11.55 -6.60
C CYS A 108 -8.23 -12.28 -7.14
N ALA A 109 -8.98 -12.96 -6.27
CA ALA A 109 -10.21 -13.66 -6.65
C ALA A 109 -11.27 -12.70 -7.23
N LEU A 110 -11.42 -11.50 -6.66
CA LEU A 110 -12.33 -10.46 -7.19
C LEU A 110 -11.95 -10.02 -8.61
N TRP A 111 -10.67 -10.06 -8.96
CA TRP A 111 -10.16 -9.64 -10.26
C TRP A 111 -9.85 -10.81 -11.19
N GLY A 112 -10.42 -11.99 -10.92
CA GLY A 112 -10.28 -13.18 -11.75
C GLY A 112 -8.83 -13.70 -11.83
N LEU A 113 -8.05 -13.50 -10.77
CA LEU A 113 -6.69 -14.01 -10.62
C LEU A 113 -6.69 -15.15 -9.60
N ASP A 114 -6.19 -16.32 -10.00
CA ASP A 114 -6.04 -17.45 -9.10
C ASP A 114 -5.02 -17.14 -7.99
N GLY A 115 -5.36 -17.45 -6.74
CA GLY A 115 -4.51 -17.16 -5.57
C GLY A 115 -3.13 -17.82 -5.63
N SER A 116 -2.97 -18.96 -6.32
CA SER A 116 -1.68 -19.64 -6.50
C SER A 116 -0.66 -18.80 -7.27
N VAL A 117 -1.11 -17.78 -8.01
CA VAL A 117 -0.23 -16.83 -8.67
C VAL A 117 0.62 -16.04 -7.67
N LEU A 118 0.13 -15.83 -6.45
CA LEU A 118 0.88 -15.12 -5.39
C LEU A 118 2.07 -15.92 -4.84
N ASP A 119 2.13 -17.23 -5.12
CA ASP A 119 3.23 -18.12 -4.73
C ASP A 119 4.24 -18.33 -5.87
N ARG A 120 4.01 -17.74 -7.05
CA ARG A 120 4.95 -17.76 -8.17
C ARG A 120 5.95 -16.60 -8.05
N PRO A 121 7.23 -16.79 -8.39
CA PRO A 121 8.20 -15.69 -8.47
C PRO A 121 7.75 -14.57 -9.42
N TRP A 122 8.01 -13.31 -9.06
CA TRP A 122 7.64 -12.13 -9.87
C TRP A 122 8.09 -12.20 -11.34
N PRO A 123 9.29 -12.69 -11.69
CA PRO A 123 9.72 -12.79 -13.08
C PRO A 123 8.86 -13.74 -13.93
N GLN A 124 8.20 -14.70 -13.29
CA GLN A 124 7.33 -15.68 -13.94
C GLN A 124 5.90 -15.17 -14.14
N LEU A 125 5.55 -14.01 -13.57
CA LEU A 125 4.23 -13.40 -13.76
C LEU A 125 4.17 -12.65 -15.09
N SER A 126 3.04 -12.78 -15.79
CA SER A 126 2.68 -11.86 -16.87
C SER A 126 2.47 -10.44 -16.33
N GLY A 127 2.53 -9.43 -17.21
CA GLY A 127 2.36 -8.03 -16.79
C GLY A 127 1.05 -7.77 -16.03
N GLY A 128 -0.07 -8.32 -16.52
CA GLY A 128 -1.37 -8.16 -15.86
C GLY A 128 -1.55 -9.01 -14.59
N GLU A 129 -0.84 -10.13 -14.46
CA GLU A 129 -0.76 -10.87 -13.18
C GLU A 129 0.05 -10.07 -12.15
N ALA A 130 1.20 -9.52 -12.55
CA ALA A 130 2.05 -8.73 -11.67
C ALA A 130 1.35 -7.45 -11.18
N GLN A 131 0.67 -6.72 -12.07
CA GLN A 131 -0.08 -5.50 -11.69
C GLN A 131 -1.20 -5.81 -10.70
N ARG A 132 -2.00 -6.86 -10.94
CA ARG A 132 -3.04 -7.31 -10.00
C ARG A 132 -2.45 -7.75 -8.67
N ALA A 133 -1.36 -8.53 -8.67
CA ALA A 133 -0.70 -8.97 -7.44
C ALA A 133 -0.17 -7.78 -6.64
N SER A 134 0.53 -6.83 -7.27
CA SER A 134 1.05 -5.62 -6.61
C SER A 134 -0.07 -4.78 -6.01
N LEU A 135 -1.18 -4.60 -6.74
CA LEU A 135 -2.32 -3.84 -6.25
C LEU A 135 -3.04 -4.55 -5.10
N ALA A 136 -3.22 -5.87 -5.19
CA ALA A 136 -3.85 -6.68 -4.14
C ALA A 136 -3.05 -6.58 -2.83
N ILE A 137 -1.72 -6.69 -2.90
CA ILE A 137 -0.82 -6.49 -1.76
C ILE A 137 -0.99 -5.08 -1.19
N ALA A 138 -0.93 -4.05 -2.05
CA ALA A 138 -1.04 -2.67 -1.61
C ALA A 138 -2.36 -2.41 -0.86
N LEU A 139 -3.49 -2.86 -1.39
CA LEU A 139 -4.78 -2.67 -0.74
C LEU A 139 -4.93 -3.46 0.57
N SER A 140 -4.29 -4.64 0.65
CA SER A 140 -4.31 -5.48 1.86
C SER A 140 -3.51 -4.91 3.01
N LEU A 141 -2.54 -4.03 2.71
CA LEU A 141 -1.75 -3.28 3.69
C LEU A 141 -2.49 -2.08 4.30
N ASP A 142 -3.77 -1.86 3.96
CA ASP A 142 -4.65 -0.83 4.52
C ASP A 142 -4.05 0.60 4.45
N PRO A 143 -3.75 1.10 3.22
CA PRO A 143 -3.17 2.42 3.00
C PRO A 143 -4.14 3.54 3.39
N GLU A 144 -3.59 4.68 3.82
CA GLU A 144 -4.35 5.94 3.94
C GLU A 144 -4.38 6.72 2.64
N VAL A 145 -3.38 6.53 1.78
CA VAL A 145 -3.29 7.16 0.47
C VAL A 145 -2.65 6.18 -0.49
N LEU A 146 -3.17 6.10 -1.71
CA LEU A 146 -2.66 5.22 -2.75
C LEU A 146 -2.18 6.05 -3.94
N LEU A 147 -0.93 5.84 -4.34
CA LEU A 147 -0.33 6.39 -5.55
C LEU A 147 -0.22 5.25 -6.57
N LEU A 148 -0.85 5.42 -7.73
CA LEU A 148 -0.93 4.39 -8.76
C LEU A 148 -0.30 4.92 -10.05
N ASP A 149 0.77 4.27 -10.51
CA ASP A 149 1.43 4.62 -11.76
C ASP A 149 1.05 3.61 -12.86
N GLU A 150 0.11 3.97 -13.72
CA GLU A 150 -0.39 3.15 -14.84
C GLU A 150 -0.71 1.68 -14.49
N VAL A 151 -1.21 1.43 -13.27
CA VAL A 151 -1.36 0.07 -12.70
C VAL A 151 -2.44 -0.80 -13.34
N THR A 152 -3.17 -0.27 -14.33
CA THR A 152 -4.15 -1.03 -15.12
C THR A 152 -3.74 -1.14 -16.59
N SER A 153 -2.56 -0.65 -16.98
CA SER A 153 -2.11 -0.59 -18.38
C SER A 153 -1.92 -1.97 -19.03
N ALA A 154 -1.61 -3.00 -18.25
CA ALA A 154 -1.42 -4.37 -18.74
C ALA A 154 -2.66 -5.26 -18.52
N LEU A 155 -3.78 -4.69 -18.07
CA LEU A 155 -5.03 -5.40 -17.82
C LEU A 155 -5.94 -5.33 -19.03
N ASP A 156 -6.75 -6.37 -19.25
CA ASP A 156 -7.86 -6.29 -20.18
C ASP A 156 -8.96 -5.35 -19.64
N GLN A 157 -9.88 -4.94 -20.53
CA GLN A 157 -10.92 -3.97 -20.18
C GLN A 157 -11.87 -4.46 -19.07
N ALA A 158 -12.21 -5.75 -19.06
CA ALA A 158 -13.13 -6.28 -18.05
C ALA A 158 -12.48 -6.28 -16.67
N THR A 159 -11.23 -6.73 -16.59
CA THR A 159 -10.44 -6.70 -15.35
C THR A 159 -10.20 -5.27 -14.87
N THR A 160 -9.92 -4.33 -15.78
CA THR A 160 -9.76 -2.90 -15.45
C THR A 160 -11.00 -2.34 -14.76
N LEU A 161 -12.20 -2.65 -15.26
CA LEU A 161 -13.45 -2.20 -14.65
C LEU A 161 -13.68 -2.77 -13.25
N LEU A 162 -13.32 -4.04 -13.01
CA LEU A 162 -13.41 -4.67 -11.69
C LEU A 162 -12.46 -4.01 -10.68
N VAL A 163 -11.24 -3.69 -11.11
CA VAL A 163 -10.26 -2.96 -10.30
C VAL A 163 -10.77 -1.56 -9.99
N GLU A 164 -11.24 -0.81 -11.00
CA GLU A 164 -11.83 0.53 -10.83
C GLU A 164 -12.99 0.51 -9.83
N GLU A 165 -13.91 -0.46 -9.95
CA GLU A 165 -15.04 -0.61 -9.03
C GLU A 165 -14.56 -0.88 -7.60
N THR A 166 -13.60 -1.79 -7.43
CA THR A 166 -13.00 -2.08 -6.13
C THR A 166 -12.41 -0.81 -5.51
N LEU A 167 -11.60 -0.07 -6.28
CA LEU A 167 -10.96 1.16 -5.81
C LEU A 167 -11.96 2.26 -5.43
N ARG A 168 -13.13 2.34 -6.08
CA ARG A 168 -14.20 3.30 -5.69
C ARG A 168 -14.81 2.98 -4.33
N THR A 169 -14.90 1.71 -3.97
CA THR A 169 -15.45 1.31 -2.66
C THR A 169 -14.50 1.63 -1.51
N ILE A 170 -13.21 1.78 -1.81
CA ILE A 170 -12.19 2.10 -0.83
C ILE A 170 -12.20 3.61 -0.58
N GLN A 171 -12.59 3.99 0.63
CA GLN A 171 -12.75 5.40 1.01
C GLN A 171 -11.41 6.05 1.40
N ILE A 172 -10.44 6.06 0.48
CA ILE A 172 -9.14 6.70 0.65
C ILE A 172 -8.81 7.59 -0.56
N PRO A 173 -7.99 8.64 -0.40
CA PRO A 173 -7.42 9.38 -1.52
C PRO A 173 -6.57 8.47 -2.42
N ILE A 174 -6.86 8.51 -3.73
CA ILE A 174 -6.09 7.82 -4.76
C ILE A 174 -5.58 8.87 -5.75
N VAL A 175 -4.27 8.89 -5.98
CA VAL A 175 -3.65 9.64 -7.07
C VAL A 175 -3.21 8.64 -8.11
N MET A 176 -3.74 8.75 -9.32
CA MET A 176 -3.49 7.82 -10.42
C MET A 176 -2.90 8.55 -11.62
N VAL A 177 -1.85 7.98 -12.19
CA VAL A 177 -1.31 8.33 -13.51
C VAL A 177 -1.92 7.37 -14.53
N THR A 178 -2.47 7.90 -15.62
CA THR A 178 -3.04 7.11 -16.70
C THR A 178 -3.02 7.88 -18.01
N HIS A 179 -2.81 7.18 -19.12
CA HIS A 179 -2.99 7.71 -20.48
C HIS A 179 -4.36 7.32 -21.07
N ASN A 180 -5.20 6.59 -20.33
CA ASN A 180 -6.50 6.13 -20.81
C ASN A 180 -7.60 7.18 -20.53
N GLN A 181 -8.07 7.84 -21.59
CA GLN A 181 -9.11 8.87 -21.50
C GLN A 181 -10.44 8.32 -20.95
N ASP A 182 -10.81 7.10 -21.30
CA ASP A 182 -12.06 6.52 -20.81
C ASP A 182 -12.00 6.23 -19.31
N GLN A 183 -10.82 5.82 -18.81
CA GLN A 183 -10.58 5.66 -17.37
C GLN A 183 -10.66 7.00 -16.65
N LEU A 184 -10.10 8.08 -17.23
CA LEU A 184 -10.25 9.43 -16.66
C LEU A 184 -11.73 9.82 -16.55
N GLN A 185 -12.51 9.63 -17.62
CA GLN A 185 -13.93 10.01 -17.63
C GLN A 185 -14.77 9.24 -16.60
N ARG A 186 -14.48 7.95 -16.40
CA ARG A 186 -15.25 7.13 -15.48
C ARG A 186 -14.77 7.30 -14.04
N PHE A 187 -13.47 7.21 -13.79
CA PHE A 187 -12.88 7.00 -12.45
C PHE A 187 -12.44 8.29 -11.77
N CYS A 188 -12.02 9.28 -12.55
CA CYS A 188 -11.41 10.48 -12.00
C CYS A 188 -12.44 11.43 -11.39
N THR A 189 -12.14 11.96 -10.19
CA THR A 189 -12.93 13.07 -9.61
C THR A 189 -12.32 14.43 -9.94
N HIS A 190 -10.99 14.51 -10.08
CA HIS A 190 -10.24 15.70 -10.44
C HIS A 190 -9.00 15.29 -11.26
N HIS A 191 -8.81 15.87 -12.45
CA HIS A 191 -7.64 15.59 -13.29
C HIS A 191 -6.72 16.82 -13.37
N LEU A 192 -5.43 16.56 -13.54
CA LEU A 192 -4.41 17.57 -13.77
C LEU A 192 -3.65 17.18 -15.04
N ASP A 193 -3.80 17.99 -16.09
CA ASP A 193 -3.09 17.79 -17.34
C ASP A 193 -1.72 18.47 -17.31
N LEU A 194 -0.67 17.67 -17.39
CA LEU A 194 0.72 18.15 -17.44
C LEU A 194 1.18 18.30 -18.90
N THR A 195 0.47 19.11 -19.69
CA THR A 195 0.95 19.51 -21.01
C THR A 195 2.00 20.61 -20.87
N PRO A 196 3.21 20.49 -21.46
CA PRO A 196 4.16 21.58 -21.44
C PRO A 196 3.50 22.80 -22.09
N SER A 197 3.59 23.97 -21.42
CA SER A 197 3.10 25.22 -21.99
C SER A 197 3.80 25.43 -23.32
N SER A 198 3.05 25.44 -24.43
CA SER A 198 3.58 25.84 -25.73
C SER A 198 4.13 27.25 -25.59
N SER A 199 5.44 27.38 -25.51
CA SER A 199 6.12 28.66 -25.67
C SER A 199 5.87 29.09 -27.12
N SER A 200 4.91 29.98 -27.30
CA SER A 200 4.68 30.71 -28.55
C SER A 200 5.98 31.44 -28.91
N THR A 201 6.63 31.01 -30.00
CA THR A 201 7.71 31.74 -30.66
C THR A 201 7.14 32.92 -31.42
#